data_AF-A0A7C5HDU9-F1
#
_entry.id   AF-A0A7C5HDU9-F1
#
_cell.length_a   1.000
_cell.length_b   1.000
_cell.length_c   1.000
_cell.angle_alpha   90.00
_cell.angle_beta   90.00
_cell.angle_gamma   90.00
#
_symmetry.space_group_name_H-M   'P 1'
#
loop_
_entity.id
_entity.type
_entity.pdbx_description
1 polymer ?
#
loop_
_entity_poly.entity_id
_entity_poly.type
_entity_poly.pdbx_seq_one_letter_code
_entity_poly.pdbx_strand_id
1 'polypeptide(L)'
;MSGNDFYNAEVYAQGTSYWFSAGFLYDGLGNDIYNANEYAQGAGIHLSYGFLYDRAGQDHYFSRHGPSQGEGHDFAVGIMVDSSGNDWYSVSGGLGIGLNNSFGLFIDGEGNDVYKTTEKNNKKPFGMGDINWGRGFAGAGIFLDLAGNDNYIEGRFGNDKIWTRDLYSVGIDKNSRVVKPLYKQRPVPDFTKMSVEEVFKIASEWGVGDNQDRVKKAREELALRGRDALDYIFKEKINTKSSLDLRAIDAALKENKAKAKPFLLKAISDNDPHIKKNVCYFIGKYKVKEAEDSLIKYLGMEKNENLVRYYIYALGDIKTKKVKKLISYLSSNREDTRIATIKALGTVGDTSTIPALINALGSPLPTIRSTIDKSIQNFGLDAIPYIKKYWKNYPYLLYIGGKIVKNKEGEAVDKMMSILFDGIKRNSEMERRYATMGLVESNGTGVKQYLETIVGGEKDPMIRSILKEYLHL
;
A
#
# COMPACT_ATOMS: atom_id res chain seq x y z
N MET A 1 -31.22 -2.04 -10.24
CA MET A 1 -30.45 -3.29 -10.04
C MET A 1 -29.54 -3.06 -8.84
N SER A 2 -29.13 -4.12 -8.14
CA SER A 2 -28.25 -3.97 -6.97
C SER A 2 -27.33 -5.18 -6.88
N GLY A 3 -26.04 -4.97 -6.65
CA GLY A 3 -25.03 -6.01 -6.63
C GLY A 3 -23.64 -5.41 -6.56
N ASN A 4 -22.63 -6.21 -6.19
CA ASN A 4 -21.24 -5.78 -6.33
C ASN A 4 -20.69 -6.53 -7.54
N ASP A 5 -20.59 -5.83 -8.65
CA ASP A 5 -20.34 -6.35 -9.98
C ASP A 5 -18.90 -6.05 -10.43
N PHE A 6 -18.36 -6.96 -11.25
CA PHE A 6 -17.03 -6.81 -11.83
C PHE A 6 -17.13 -6.73 -13.35
N TYR A 7 -17.08 -5.51 -13.87
CA TYR A 7 -17.07 -5.21 -15.29
C TYR A 7 -15.64 -5.25 -15.81
N ASN A 8 -15.26 -6.34 -16.47
CA ASN A 8 -13.93 -6.52 -17.04
C ASN A 8 -13.97 -6.59 -18.57
N ALA A 9 -13.42 -5.59 -19.24
CA ALA A 9 -13.38 -5.51 -20.70
C ALA A 9 -12.02 -5.02 -21.20
N GLU A 10 -11.74 -5.23 -22.49
CA GLU A 10 -10.52 -4.70 -23.12
C GLU A 10 -10.80 -3.37 -23.81
N VAL A 11 -11.51 -3.38 -24.95
CA VAL A 11 -11.68 -2.20 -25.81
C VAL A 11 -13.14 -2.04 -26.29
N TYR A 12 -13.61 -0.80 -26.47
CA TYR A 12 -14.96 -0.47 -26.96
C TYR A 12 -16.09 -1.05 -26.11
N ALA A 13 -16.06 -0.80 -24.81
CA ALA A 13 -17.01 -1.38 -23.85
C ALA A 13 -17.51 -0.35 -22.82
N GLN A 14 -18.37 -0.81 -21.91
CA GLN A 14 -18.84 -0.02 -20.76
C GLN A 14 -19.46 1.33 -21.17
N GLY A 15 -20.49 1.29 -22.02
CA GLY A 15 -21.18 2.50 -22.49
C GLY A 15 -20.47 3.27 -23.61
N THR A 16 -19.40 2.71 -24.20
CA THR A 16 -18.70 3.32 -25.33
C THR A 16 -19.44 3.13 -26.65
N SER A 17 -19.22 4.06 -27.59
CA SER A 17 -19.70 3.98 -28.97
C SER A 17 -18.60 4.17 -30.01
N TYR A 18 -18.84 3.67 -31.22
CA TYR A 18 -17.92 3.80 -32.37
C TYR A 18 -18.71 4.03 -33.67
N TRP A 19 -18.41 5.10 -34.40
CA TRP A 19 -18.88 5.39 -35.78
C TRP A 19 -20.40 5.33 -36.00
N PHE A 20 -21.08 6.48 -35.96
CA PHE A 20 -22.55 6.60 -36.16
C PHE A 20 -23.39 5.68 -35.26
N SER A 21 -22.94 5.46 -34.02
CA SER A 21 -23.63 4.62 -33.05
C SER A 21 -23.81 5.31 -31.71
N ALA A 22 -24.60 4.69 -30.84
CA ALA A 22 -24.76 5.10 -29.46
C ALA A 22 -24.53 3.91 -28.52
N GLY A 23 -23.79 4.15 -27.43
CA GLY A 23 -23.46 3.19 -26.39
C GLY A 23 -23.99 3.67 -25.05
N PHE A 24 -24.59 2.75 -24.28
CA PHE A 24 -25.19 3.07 -22.97
C PHE A 24 -24.83 1.99 -21.96
N LEU A 25 -24.38 2.39 -20.78
CA LEU A 25 -24.31 1.55 -19.59
C LEU A 25 -25.03 2.27 -18.44
N TYR A 26 -25.89 1.53 -17.75
CA TYR A 26 -26.59 1.95 -16.55
C TYR A 26 -26.30 0.93 -15.45
N ASP A 27 -25.77 1.36 -14.32
CA ASP A 27 -25.72 0.58 -13.08
C ASP A 27 -26.57 1.23 -11.97
N GLY A 28 -27.01 0.41 -11.03
CA GLY A 28 -27.94 0.76 -9.97
C GLY A 28 -27.30 1.05 -8.62
N LEU A 29 -26.98 0.03 -7.85
CA LEU A 29 -26.50 0.17 -6.47
C LEU A 29 -25.44 -0.90 -6.28
N GLY A 30 -24.24 -0.55 -5.84
CA GLY A 30 -23.20 -1.55 -5.76
C GLY A 30 -21.95 -1.06 -5.07
N ASN A 31 -20.94 -1.91 -5.00
CA ASN A 31 -19.56 -1.43 -4.94
C ASN A 31 -18.84 -2.21 -6.04
N ASP A 32 -18.70 -1.55 -7.18
CA ASP A 32 -18.43 -2.14 -8.47
C ASP A 32 -17.02 -1.83 -8.92
N ILE A 33 -16.51 -2.70 -9.79
CA ILE A 33 -15.19 -2.51 -10.39
C ILE A 33 -15.35 -2.49 -11.90
N TYR A 34 -15.04 -1.35 -12.49
CA TYR A 34 -15.01 -1.10 -13.92
C TYR A 34 -13.57 -1.11 -14.41
N ASN A 35 -13.13 -2.23 -14.98
CA ASN A 35 -11.78 -2.41 -15.50
C ASN A 35 -11.80 -2.46 -17.04
N ALA A 36 -11.05 -1.56 -17.67
CA ALA A 36 -10.92 -1.45 -19.12
C ALA A 36 -9.47 -1.20 -19.57
N ASN A 37 -9.18 -1.41 -20.86
CA ASN A 37 -7.89 -1.06 -21.46
C ASN A 37 -7.93 0.29 -22.17
N GLU A 38 -8.87 0.54 -23.08
CA GLU A 38 -9.05 1.82 -23.82
C GLU A 38 -10.43 1.89 -24.47
N TYR A 39 -10.87 3.09 -24.89
CA TYR A 39 -12.17 3.32 -25.54
C TYR A 39 -13.31 2.72 -24.68
N ALA A 40 -13.47 3.24 -23.46
CA ALA A 40 -14.34 2.66 -22.45
C ALA A 40 -15.13 3.73 -21.66
N GLN A 41 -16.03 3.27 -20.78
CA GLN A 41 -16.60 4.08 -19.70
C GLN A 41 -17.27 5.37 -20.19
N GLY A 42 -18.25 5.21 -21.07
CA GLY A 42 -19.03 6.32 -21.62
C GLY A 42 -18.30 7.15 -22.67
N ALA A 43 -17.20 6.67 -23.24
CA ALA A 43 -16.49 7.39 -24.31
C ALA A 43 -17.26 7.37 -25.65
N GLY A 44 -17.25 8.48 -26.37
CA GLY A 44 -17.78 8.58 -27.73
C GLY A 44 -16.66 8.64 -28.76
N ILE A 45 -16.61 7.69 -29.71
CA ILE A 45 -15.53 7.59 -30.70
C ILE A 45 -16.06 7.73 -32.13
N HIS A 46 -15.58 8.75 -32.84
CA HIS A 46 -15.91 9.12 -34.22
C HIS A 46 -17.42 9.26 -34.49
N LEU A 47 -17.95 10.49 -34.51
CA LEU A 47 -19.34 10.78 -34.92
C LEU A 47 -20.39 9.91 -34.17
N SER A 48 -20.21 9.74 -32.86
CA SER A 48 -20.97 8.80 -32.04
C SER A 48 -21.26 9.34 -30.64
N TYR A 49 -22.07 8.62 -29.86
CA TYR A 49 -22.53 9.01 -28.52
C TYR A 49 -22.27 7.90 -27.49
N GLY A 50 -21.35 8.10 -26.56
CA GLY A 50 -21.10 7.22 -25.42
C GLY A 50 -21.72 7.77 -24.13
N PHE A 51 -22.27 6.88 -23.32
CA PHE A 51 -22.89 7.23 -22.04
C PHE A 51 -22.72 6.12 -21.00
N LEU A 52 -22.20 6.49 -19.84
CA LEU A 52 -22.20 5.67 -18.64
C LEU A 52 -22.88 6.43 -17.50
N TYR A 53 -23.81 5.76 -16.82
CA TYR A 53 -24.43 6.25 -15.60
C TYR A 53 -24.35 5.20 -14.51
N ASP A 54 -23.66 5.53 -13.42
CA ASP A 54 -23.75 4.83 -12.15
C ASP A 54 -24.57 5.65 -11.16
N ARG A 55 -25.40 4.96 -10.39
CA ARG A 55 -26.34 5.60 -9.48
C ARG A 55 -25.86 5.60 -8.03
N ALA A 56 -25.07 4.63 -7.57
CA ALA A 56 -24.46 4.70 -6.25
C ALA A 56 -23.50 3.54 -6.00
N GLY A 57 -22.39 3.84 -5.33
CA GLY A 57 -21.56 2.80 -4.77
C GLY A 57 -20.32 3.26 -4.05
N GLN A 58 -19.31 2.41 -4.00
CA GLN A 58 -17.93 2.77 -3.70
C GLN A 58 -17.12 2.08 -4.76
N ASP A 59 -17.09 2.72 -5.91
CA ASP A 59 -16.80 2.11 -7.18
C ASP A 59 -15.37 2.43 -7.60
N HIS A 60 -14.82 1.54 -8.42
CA HIS A 60 -13.47 1.71 -8.95
C HIS A 60 -13.51 1.69 -10.46
N TYR A 61 -13.26 2.85 -11.06
CA TYR A 61 -13.15 3.05 -12.48
C TYR A 61 -11.69 3.11 -12.90
N PHE A 62 -11.23 2.04 -13.55
CA PHE A 62 -9.90 1.96 -14.10
C PHE A 62 -9.95 1.78 -15.62
N SER A 63 -9.26 2.66 -16.35
CA SER A 63 -8.85 2.39 -17.73
C SER A 63 -7.35 2.58 -17.88
N ARG A 64 -6.68 1.62 -18.53
CA ARG A 64 -5.23 1.71 -18.73
C ARG A 64 -4.85 2.90 -19.62
N HIS A 65 -5.67 3.17 -20.64
CA HIS A 65 -5.49 4.19 -21.66
C HIS A 65 -6.83 4.87 -21.97
N GLY A 66 -6.77 6.14 -22.37
CA GLY A 66 -7.90 6.86 -22.95
C GLY A 66 -7.98 6.67 -24.48
N PRO A 67 -9.05 7.15 -25.12
CA PRO A 67 -10.18 7.86 -24.53
C PRO A 67 -11.06 6.97 -23.64
N SER A 68 -11.43 7.47 -22.46
CA SER A 68 -12.30 6.77 -21.50
C SER A 68 -13.05 7.79 -20.64
N GLN A 69 -13.92 7.36 -19.73
CA GLN A 69 -14.47 8.19 -18.63
C GLN A 69 -15.08 9.52 -19.11
N GLY A 70 -16.05 9.40 -20.01
CA GLY A 70 -16.78 10.55 -20.56
C GLY A 70 -15.98 11.39 -21.56
N GLU A 71 -14.89 10.87 -22.14
CA GLU A 71 -14.18 11.54 -23.23
C GLU A 71 -14.89 11.38 -24.58
N GLY A 72 -14.97 12.48 -25.34
CA GLY A 72 -15.41 12.47 -26.74
C GLY A 72 -14.22 12.60 -27.69
N HIS A 73 -14.17 11.81 -28.77
CA HIS A 73 -13.10 11.82 -29.76
C HIS A 73 -13.64 11.86 -31.21
N ASP A 74 -13.13 12.80 -32.01
CA ASP A 74 -13.51 13.02 -33.42
C ASP A 74 -15.02 13.26 -33.67
N PHE A 75 -15.49 14.47 -33.37
CA PHE A 75 -16.91 14.88 -33.52
C PHE A 75 -17.90 13.99 -32.75
N ALA A 76 -17.48 13.45 -31.62
CA ALA A 76 -18.31 12.55 -30.81
C ALA A 76 -18.71 13.20 -29.48
N VAL A 77 -19.58 12.51 -28.76
CA VAL A 77 -20.05 12.88 -27.42
C VAL A 77 -19.71 11.75 -26.47
N GLY A 78 -18.91 12.03 -25.44
CA GLY A 78 -18.68 11.15 -24.31
C GLY A 78 -19.30 11.73 -23.05
N ILE A 79 -20.02 10.91 -22.29
CA ILE A 79 -20.63 11.31 -21.03
C ILE A 79 -20.45 10.19 -20.00
N MET A 80 -19.94 10.57 -18.83
CA MET A 80 -19.91 9.71 -17.65
C MET A 80 -20.50 10.46 -16.47
N VAL A 81 -21.41 9.81 -15.76
CA VAL A 81 -22.06 10.35 -14.58
C VAL A 81 -22.05 9.29 -13.50
N ASP A 82 -21.37 9.57 -12.40
CA ASP A 82 -21.55 8.88 -11.13
C ASP A 82 -22.39 9.78 -10.22
N SER A 83 -23.42 9.21 -9.61
CA SER A 83 -24.31 10.00 -8.75
C SER A 83 -23.80 10.12 -7.32
N SER A 84 -23.07 9.11 -6.83
CA SER A 84 -22.64 9.10 -5.44
C SER A 84 -21.75 7.91 -5.06
N GLY A 85 -20.78 8.16 -4.19
CA GLY A 85 -20.00 7.11 -3.56
C GLY A 85 -18.82 7.64 -2.77
N ASN A 86 -17.77 6.85 -2.64
CA ASN A 86 -16.44 7.37 -2.34
C ASN A 86 -15.55 6.61 -3.31
N ASP A 87 -15.42 7.15 -4.49
CA ASP A 87 -15.09 6.42 -5.71
C ASP A 87 -13.65 6.68 -6.11
N TRP A 88 -13.15 5.76 -6.93
CA TRP A 88 -11.78 5.82 -7.41
C TRP A 88 -11.75 5.87 -8.93
N TYR A 89 -11.30 7.00 -9.47
CA TYR A 89 -11.15 7.21 -10.91
C TYR A 89 -9.67 7.20 -11.28
N SER A 90 -9.27 6.27 -12.15
CA SER A 90 -7.90 6.14 -12.60
C SER A 90 -7.82 5.87 -14.10
N VAL A 91 -7.24 6.83 -14.85
CA VAL A 91 -7.08 6.73 -16.31
C VAL A 91 -5.75 7.31 -16.79
N SER A 92 -5.27 6.87 -17.95
CA SER A 92 -4.22 7.58 -18.70
C SER A 92 -4.87 8.47 -19.76
N GLY A 93 -4.53 9.76 -19.79
CA GLY A 93 -5.33 10.79 -20.47
C GLY A 93 -5.99 11.67 -19.43
N GLY A 94 -7.32 11.85 -19.49
CA GLY A 94 -8.03 12.53 -18.41
C GLY A 94 -9.53 12.25 -18.36
N LEU A 95 -10.29 13.19 -17.80
CA LEU A 95 -11.71 13.01 -17.47
C LEU A 95 -12.55 14.06 -18.17
N GLY A 96 -13.63 13.66 -18.82
CA GLY A 96 -14.56 14.58 -19.48
C GLY A 96 -13.89 15.47 -20.54
N ILE A 97 -13.00 14.90 -21.37
CA ILE A 97 -12.22 15.65 -22.35
C ILE A 97 -12.93 15.72 -23.71
N GLY A 98 -12.92 16.90 -24.32
CA GLY A 98 -13.31 17.10 -25.72
C GLY A 98 -12.12 17.00 -26.67
N LEU A 99 -11.93 15.86 -27.33
CA LEU A 99 -10.86 15.63 -28.31
C LEU A 99 -11.35 15.76 -29.76
N ASN A 100 -10.63 16.53 -30.58
CA ASN A 100 -10.84 16.73 -32.00
C ASN A 100 -12.29 17.13 -32.32
N ASN A 101 -12.72 18.29 -31.82
CA ASN A 101 -14.06 18.88 -32.07
C ASN A 101 -15.22 18.12 -31.39
N SER A 102 -14.94 17.43 -30.29
CA SER A 102 -15.91 16.59 -29.57
C SER A 102 -16.38 17.23 -28.27
N PHE A 103 -17.42 16.65 -27.67
CA PHE A 103 -17.90 17.01 -26.35
C PHE A 103 -17.57 15.89 -25.35
N GLY A 104 -16.91 16.25 -24.25
CA GLY A 104 -16.67 15.37 -23.10
C GLY A 104 -17.31 15.94 -21.85
N LEU A 105 -18.01 15.09 -21.09
CA LEU A 105 -18.65 15.45 -19.83
C LEU A 105 -18.40 14.34 -18.80
N PHE A 106 -17.83 14.75 -17.67
CA PHE A 106 -17.69 13.94 -16.48
C PHE A 106 -18.43 14.62 -15.32
N ILE A 107 -19.27 13.87 -14.62
CA ILE A 107 -19.98 14.33 -13.42
C ILE A 107 -19.78 13.28 -12.32
N ASP A 108 -19.25 13.72 -11.18
CA ASP A 108 -19.37 13.05 -9.90
C ASP A 108 -20.32 13.87 -8.99
N GLY A 109 -21.27 13.18 -8.38
CA GLY A 109 -22.37 13.81 -7.66
C GLY A 109 -22.13 14.04 -6.17
N GLU A 110 -21.61 13.04 -5.46
CA GLU A 110 -21.45 13.03 -4.01
C GLU A 110 -20.35 12.06 -3.57
N GLY A 111 -19.38 12.49 -2.78
CA GLY A 111 -18.43 11.54 -2.21
C GLY A 111 -17.26 12.14 -1.47
N ASN A 112 -16.22 11.34 -1.24
CA ASN A 112 -14.88 11.82 -0.98
C ASN A 112 -13.99 10.97 -1.87
N ASP A 113 -13.74 11.48 -3.04
CA ASP A 113 -13.35 10.71 -4.20
C ASP A 113 -11.86 10.87 -4.44
N VAL A 114 -11.33 9.97 -5.25
CA VAL A 114 -9.93 10.00 -5.61
C VAL A 114 -9.81 10.03 -7.12
N TYR A 115 -9.23 11.12 -7.62
CA TYR A 115 -9.04 11.33 -9.05
C TYR A 115 -7.58 11.22 -9.42
N LYS A 116 -7.29 10.29 -10.34
CA LYS A 116 -5.95 10.00 -10.81
C LYS A 116 -5.90 9.95 -12.33
N THR A 117 -5.30 10.98 -12.90
CA THR A 117 -4.88 10.98 -14.31
C THR A 117 -3.38 10.66 -14.39
N THR A 118 -2.97 9.92 -15.43
CA THR A 118 -1.56 9.56 -15.62
C THR A 118 -1.10 9.78 -17.05
N GLU A 119 -0.22 10.75 -17.26
CA GLU A 119 0.51 10.90 -18.52
C GLU A 119 2.00 11.12 -18.26
N LYS A 120 2.85 10.22 -18.78
CA LYS A 120 4.30 10.23 -18.50
C LYS A 120 5.13 11.02 -19.51
N ASN A 121 4.58 11.33 -20.70
CA ASN A 121 5.38 11.75 -21.86
C ASN A 121 4.95 13.07 -22.51
N ASN A 122 3.97 13.79 -21.96
CA ASN A 122 3.51 15.06 -22.53
C ASN A 122 4.05 16.25 -21.73
N LYS A 123 4.60 17.25 -22.45
CA LYS A 123 4.99 18.54 -21.86
C LYS A 123 3.80 19.28 -21.23
N LYS A 124 2.57 18.92 -21.61
CA LYS A 124 1.31 19.45 -21.07
C LYS A 124 0.24 18.36 -21.00
N PRO A 125 0.28 17.50 -19.97
CA PRO A 125 -0.63 16.36 -19.89
C PRO A 125 -2.10 16.81 -19.82
N PHE A 126 -2.98 16.02 -20.44
CA PHE A 126 -4.42 16.23 -20.28
C PHE A 126 -4.86 16.02 -18.83
N GLY A 127 -5.95 16.67 -18.45
CA GLY A 127 -6.45 16.73 -17.08
C GLY A 127 -7.95 16.49 -16.99
N MET A 128 -8.60 17.21 -16.08
CA MET A 128 -10.02 17.08 -15.81
C MET A 128 -10.76 18.27 -16.44
N GLY A 129 -11.64 17.99 -17.41
CA GLY A 129 -12.37 19.04 -18.16
C GLY A 129 -11.51 19.78 -19.18
N ASP A 130 -10.59 19.07 -19.84
CA ASP A 130 -9.66 19.61 -20.82
C ASP A 130 -10.16 19.44 -22.28
N ILE A 131 -9.46 20.07 -23.23
CA ILE A 131 -9.70 19.93 -24.66
C ILE A 131 -8.39 19.83 -25.45
N ASN A 132 -8.48 19.40 -26.71
CA ASN A 132 -7.47 19.73 -27.71
C ASN A 132 -8.08 20.49 -28.90
N TRP A 133 -7.23 21.20 -29.62
CA TRP A 133 -7.60 21.87 -30.86
C TRP A 133 -7.38 20.95 -32.05
N GLY A 134 -8.35 20.86 -32.94
CA GLY A 134 -8.29 20.04 -34.14
C GLY A 134 -9.10 20.66 -35.27
N ARG A 135 -8.62 20.57 -36.52
CA ARG A 135 -9.37 20.97 -37.71
C ARG A 135 -9.94 22.41 -37.66
N GLY A 136 -9.24 23.33 -36.99
CA GLY A 136 -9.61 24.75 -36.91
C GLY A 136 -10.68 25.11 -35.87
N PHE A 137 -11.14 24.17 -35.05
CA PHE A 137 -12.08 24.41 -33.96
C PHE A 137 -11.72 23.56 -32.73
N ALA A 138 -12.27 23.89 -31.57
CA ALA A 138 -12.09 23.10 -30.36
C ALA A 138 -13.36 22.31 -30.03
N GLY A 139 -13.22 21.24 -29.27
CA GLY A 139 -14.35 20.63 -28.59
C GLY A 139 -14.81 21.44 -27.38
N ALA A 140 -15.61 20.81 -26.52
CA ALA A 140 -15.83 21.27 -25.16
C ALA A 140 -15.57 20.12 -24.18
N GLY A 141 -14.89 20.43 -23.08
CA GLY A 141 -14.56 19.47 -22.02
C GLY A 141 -15.03 19.99 -20.68
N ILE A 142 -15.80 19.17 -19.96
CA ILE A 142 -16.41 19.54 -18.69
C ILE A 142 -16.15 18.44 -17.66
N PHE A 143 -15.60 18.85 -16.52
CA PHE A 143 -15.51 18.03 -15.31
C PHE A 143 -16.29 18.72 -14.19
N LEU A 144 -17.17 17.98 -13.52
CA LEU A 144 -17.93 18.46 -12.37
C LEU A 144 -17.79 17.44 -11.24
N ASP A 145 -17.24 17.87 -10.13
CA ASP A 145 -17.37 17.23 -8.82
C ASP A 145 -18.25 18.14 -7.95
N LEU A 146 -19.37 17.58 -7.49
CA LEU A 146 -20.47 18.35 -6.90
C LEU A 146 -20.58 18.22 -5.37
N ALA A 147 -19.85 17.32 -4.72
CA ALA A 147 -19.73 17.31 -3.27
C ALA A 147 -18.59 16.42 -2.78
N GLY A 148 -17.82 16.91 -1.81
CA GLY A 148 -16.84 16.06 -1.16
C GLY A 148 -15.69 16.82 -0.54
N ASN A 149 -14.71 16.06 -0.07
CA ASN A 149 -13.37 16.54 0.21
C ASN A 149 -12.38 15.53 -0.35
N ASP A 150 -12.02 15.81 -1.59
CA ASP A 150 -11.50 14.83 -2.53
C ASP A 150 -9.99 14.87 -2.60
N ASN A 151 -9.43 13.81 -3.18
CA ASN A 151 -8.00 13.64 -3.33
C ASN A 151 -7.61 13.65 -4.81
N TYR A 152 -7.11 14.82 -5.22
CA TYR A 152 -6.53 15.03 -6.54
C TYR A 152 -5.03 14.75 -6.49
N ILE A 153 -4.60 13.68 -7.16
CA ILE A 153 -3.19 13.27 -7.15
C ILE A 153 -2.31 14.27 -7.93
N GLU A 154 -2.88 14.93 -8.96
CA GLU A 154 -2.22 16.00 -9.69
C GLU A 154 -2.45 17.37 -9.01
N GLY A 155 -1.37 18.12 -8.78
CA GLY A 155 -1.44 19.41 -8.07
C GLY A 155 -2.13 20.57 -8.81
N ARG A 156 -2.73 20.34 -9.99
CA ARG A 156 -3.47 21.37 -10.76
C ARG A 156 -4.93 21.49 -10.34
N PHE A 157 -5.48 20.46 -9.70
CA PHE A 157 -6.90 20.35 -9.32
C PHE A 157 -7.02 20.41 -7.80
N GLY A 158 -8.25 20.52 -7.28
CA GLY A 158 -8.45 20.51 -5.83
C GLY A 158 -9.82 20.99 -5.40
N ASN A 159 -10.14 20.66 -4.15
CA ASN A 159 -11.42 20.93 -3.51
C ASN A 159 -11.80 22.41 -3.52
N ASP A 160 -13.07 22.68 -3.76
CA ASP A 160 -13.71 24.00 -3.84
C ASP A 160 -13.05 24.96 -4.83
N LYS A 161 -12.67 24.45 -6.01
CA LYS A 161 -12.02 25.24 -7.07
C LYS A 161 -12.73 25.13 -8.40
N ILE A 162 -12.59 26.19 -9.18
CA ILE A 162 -12.87 26.20 -10.61
C ILE A 162 -11.53 26.33 -11.33
N TRP A 163 -11.30 25.50 -12.33
CA TRP A 163 -10.14 25.60 -13.21
C TRP A 163 -10.57 25.56 -14.67
N THR A 164 -9.79 26.25 -15.51
CA THR A 164 -9.99 26.29 -16.96
C THR A 164 -8.62 26.28 -17.61
N ARG A 165 -8.46 25.53 -18.70
CA ARG A 165 -7.22 25.53 -19.48
C ARG A 165 -7.34 26.36 -20.75
N ASP A 166 -8.54 26.39 -21.32
CA ASP A 166 -8.92 27.11 -22.53
C ASP A 166 -10.34 27.67 -22.39
N LEU A 167 -10.79 28.47 -23.36
CA LEU A 167 -12.12 29.11 -23.35
C LEU A 167 -13.30 28.11 -23.35
N TYR A 168 -13.09 26.89 -23.85
CA TYR A 168 -14.11 25.85 -24.00
C TYR A 168 -13.94 24.68 -23.03
N SER A 169 -13.17 24.90 -21.96
CA SER A 169 -12.82 23.86 -20.99
C SER A 169 -13.11 24.37 -19.59
N VAL A 170 -13.72 23.53 -18.76
CA VAL A 170 -13.96 23.85 -17.35
C VAL A 170 -13.93 22.59 -16.50
N GLY A 171 -13.21 22.66 -15.39
CA GLY A 171 -13.39 21.75 -14.28
C GLY A 171 -13.86 22.52 -13.06
N ILE A 172 -14.83 21.95 -12.36
CA ILE A 172 -15.40 22.51 -11.15
C ILE A 172 -15.39 21.41 -10.10
N ASP A 173 -14.76 21.70 -8.98
CA ASP A 173 -15.03 21.05 -7.72
C ASP A 173 -15.79 22.04 -6.84
N LYS A 174 -16.92 21.61 -6.30
CA LYS A 174 -17.69 22.42 -5.37
C LYS A 174 -18.36 21.53 -4.36
N ASN A 175 -18.17 21.82 -3.07
CA ASN A 175 -18.94 21.15 -2.03
C ASN A 175 -20.39 21.66 -1.96
N SER A 176 -21.24 21.20 -2.87
CA SER A 176 -22.60 21.73 -3.07
C SER A 176 -23.69 20.97 -2.32
N ARG A 177 -23.37 19.82 -1.68
CA ARG A 177 -24.35 18.97 -0.97
C ARG A 177 -23.78 18.29 0.29
N VAL A 178 -24.67 18.02 1.25
CA VAL A 178 -24.36 17.18 2.41
C VAL A 178 -24.29 15.72 1.94
N VAL A 179 -23.09 15.13 1.97
CA VAL A 179 -22.87 13.69 1.75
C VAL A 179 -23.73 12.90 2.73
N LYS A 180 -24.81 12.28 2.24
CA LYS A 180 -25.58 11.30 3.02
C LYS A 180 -25.07 9.92 2.61
N PRO A 181 -24.66 9.03 3.52
CA PRO A 181 -24.38 7.65 3.12
C PRO A 181 -25.65 7.06 2.46
N LEU A 182 -25.58 6.72 1.17
CA LEU A 182 -26.77 6.35 0.39
C LEU A 182 -27.31 4.96 0.69
N TYR A 183 -26.54 4.13 1.39
CA TYR A 183 -27.03 2.83 1.83
C TYR A 183 -27.71 2.94 3.19
N LYS A 184 -28.94 2.43 3.26
CA LYS A 184 -29.61 2.17 4.53
C LYS A 184 -28.86 1.04 5.23
N GLN A 185 -28.25 1.33 6.38
CA GLN A 185 -27.58 0.34 7.21
C GLN A 185 -28.49 -0.88 7.45
N ARG A 186 -27.94 -2.08 7.28
CA ARG A 186 -28.63 -3.31 7.63
C ARG A 186 -29.02 -3.27 9.11
N PRO A 187 -30.23 -3.77 9.46
CA PRO A 187 -30.63 -3.84 10.85
C PRO A 187 -29.60 -4.60 11.69
N VAL A 188 -29.19 -3.96 12.78
CA VAL A 188 -28.35 -4.56 13.81
C VAL A 188 -29.27 -5.46 14.64
N PRO A 189 -29.03 -6.78 14.68
CA PRO A 189 -29.84 -7.68 15.49
C PRO A 189 -29.71 -7.37 16.99
N ASP A 190 -30.70 -7.79 17.75
CA ASP A 190 -30.59 -7.87 19.20
C ASP A 190 -29.71 -9.07 19.57
N PHE A 191 -28.41 -8.82 19.73
CA PHE A 191 -27.45 -9.89 19.99
C PHE A 191 -27.68 -10.62 21.31
N THR A 192 -28.37 -10.01 22.29
CA THR A 192 -28.65 -10.66 23.59
C THR A 192 -29.46 -11.95 23.45
N LYS A 193 -30.18 -12.10 22.33
CA LYS A 193 -30.99 -13.28 21.99
C LYS A 193 -30.26 -14.30 21.11
N MET A 194 -29.00 -14.02 20.75
CA MET A 194 -28.23 -14.83 19.81
C MET A 194 -27.13 -15.61 20.53
N SER A 195 -26.82 -16.80 20.04
CA SER A 195 -25.68 -17.61 20.47
C SER A 195 -24.34 -16.98 20.04
N VAL A 196 -23.24 -17.41 20.68
CA VAL A 196 -21.89 -16.95 20.33
C VAL A 196 -21.56 -17.25 18.87
N GLU A 197 -21.98 -18.42 18.38
CA GLU A 197 -21.78 -18.82 16.98
C GLU A 197 -22.45 -17.86 16.01
N GLU A 198 -23.69 -17.47 16.27
CA GLU A 198 -24.44 -16.59 15.37
C GLU A 198 -23.86 -15.18 15.37
N VAL A 199 -23.45 -14.65 16.54
CA VAL A 199 -22.74 -13.37 16.61
C VAL A 199 -21.40 -13.44 15.88
N PHE A 200 -20.65 -14.55 16.04
CA PHE A 200 -19.40 -14.76 15.34
C PHE A 200 -19.58 -14.74 13.82
N LYS A 201 -20.64 -15.40 13.30
CA LYS A 201 -20.97 -15.37 11.85
C LYS A 201 -21.13 -13.94 11.34
N ILE A 202 -21.85 -13.08 12.07
CA ILE A 202 -22.04 -11.68 11.70
C ILE A 202 -20.72 -10.89 11.81
N ALA A 203 -19.95 -11.11 12.87
CA ALA A 203 -18.64 -10.46 13.06
C ALA A 203 -17.63 -10.81 11.95
N SER A 204 -17.83 -11.97 11.31
CA SER A 204 -17.09 -12.50 10.15
C SER A 204 -17.68 -12.09 8.80
N GLU A 205 -18.72 -11.27 8.74
CA GLU A 205 -19.19 -10.73 7.46
C GLU A 205 -18.26 -9.60 6.97
N TRP A 206 -18.37 -9.26 5.69
CA TRP A 206 -17.69 -8.09 5.14
C TRP A 206 -18.38 -6.82 5.66
N GLY A 207 -17.70 -6.10 6.57
CA GLY A 207 -18.22 -4.92 7.26
C GLY A 207 -17.86 -3.61 6.57
N VAL A 208 -18.25 -3.47 5.31
CA VAL A 208 -18.17 -2.24 4.51
C VAL A 208 -19.58 -1.87 4.04
N GLY A 209 -19.77 -0.65 3.55
CA GLY A 209 -21.05 -0.22 3.01
C GLY A 209 -22.19 -0.39 4.03
N ASP A 210 -23.31 -0.92 3.54
CA ASP A 210 -24.55 -1.16 4.28
C ASP A 210 -24.42 -2.07 5.52
N ASN A 211 -23.33 -2.83 5.61
CA ASN A 211 -23.12 -3.81 6.66
C ASN A 211 -22.13 -3.34 7.75
N GLN A 212 -21.57 -2.13 7.61
CA GLN A 212 -20.52 -1.64 8.48
C GLN A 212 -20.93 -1.61 9.95
N ASP A 213 -22.09 -1.05 10.28
CA ASP A 213 -22.53 -0.92 11.67
C ASP A 213 -22.88 -2.28 12.28
N ARG A 214 -23.52 -3.14 11.49
CA ARG A 214 -23.90 -4.50 11.89
C ARG A 214 -22.68 -5.34 12.25
N VAL A 215 -21.65 -5.36 11.41
CA VAL A 215 -20.41 -6.11 11.67
C VAL A 215 -19.62 -5.50 12.82
N LYS A 216 -19.54 -4.16 12.88
CA LYS A 216 -18.86 -3.46 13.98
C LYS A 216 -19.48 -3.82 15.32
N LYS A 217 -20.80 -3.69 15.46
CA LYS A 217 -21.50 -4.01 16.72
C LYS A 217 -21.45 -5.50 17.04
N ALA A 218 -21.46 -6.39 16.04
CA ALA A 218 -21.28 -7.82 16.28
C ALA A 218 -19.88 -8.14 16.83
N ARG A 219 -18.83 -7.43 16.39
CA ARG A 219 -17.47 -7.59 16.93
C ARG A 219 -17.35 -7.05 18.35
N GLU A 220 -17.98 -5.91 18.64
CA GLU A 220 -18.07 -5.34 19.99
C GLU A 220 -18.79 -6.31 20.94
N GLU A 221 -19.93 -6.84 20.52
CA GLU A 221 -20.67 -7.86 21.26
C GLU A 221 -19.85 -9.13 21.48
N LEU A 222 -19.21 -9.67 20.43
CA LEU A 222 -18.36 -10.86 20.53
C LEU A 222 -17.24 -10.65 21.56
N ALA A 223 -16.67 -9.44 21.61
CA ALA A 223 -15.69 -9.06 22.61
C ALA A 223 -16.28 -8.98 24.02
N LEU A 224 -17.49 -8.43 24.19
CA LEU A 224 -18.18 -8.34 25.48
C LEU A 224 -18.47 -9.72 26.10
N ARG A 225 -18.76 -10.73 25.26
CA ARG A 225 -18.99 -12.12 25.72
C ARG A 225 -17.77 -12.78 26.36
N GLY A 226 -16.58 -12.21 26.17
CA GLY A 226 -15.39 -12.57 26.92
C GLY A 226 -15.06 -14.06 26.83
N ARG A 227 -15.19 -14.78 27.95
CA ARG A 227 -14.75 -16.18 28.03
C ARG A 227 -15.55 -17.10 27.10
N ASP A 228 -16.86 -16.91 26.99
CA ASP A 228 -17.72 -17.76 26.16
C ASP A 228 -17.34 -17.63 24.67
N ALA A 229 -17.00 -16.42 24.24
CA ALA A 229 -16.46 -16.18 22.90
C ALA A 229 -15.11 -16.86 22.70
N LEU A 230 -14.21 -16.78 23.68
CA LEU A 230 -12.90 -17.43 23.60
C LEU A 230 -13.02 -18.96 23.57
N ASP A 231 -13.88 -19.56 24.40
CA ASP A 231 -14.13 -20.99 24.40
C ASP A 231 -14.64 -21.46 23.03
N TYR A 232 -15.61 -20.75 22.44
CA TYR A 232 -16.09 -21.04 21.09
C TYR A 232 -14.99 -20.88 20.03
N ILE A 233 -14.24 -19.77 20.06
CA ILE A 233 -13.20 -19.49 19.08
C ILE A 233 -12.13 -20.58 19.08
N PHE A 234 -11.58 -20.91 20.24
CA PHE A 234 -10.48 -21.86 20.33
C PHE A 234 -10.91 -23.31 20.12
N LYS A 235 -12.20 -23.61 20.28
CA LYS A 235 -12.76 -24.92 19.98
C LYS A 235 -13.13 -25.09 18.50
N GLU A 236 -13.76 -24.07 17.90
CA GLU A 236 -14.46 -24.24 16.61
C GLU A 236 -13.91 -23.37 15.46
N LYS A 237 -13.16 -22.29 15.75
CA LYS A 237 -12.81 -21.25 14.74
C LYS A 237 -11.34 -20.90 14.62
N ILE A 238 -10.50 -21.27 15.58
CA ILE A 238 -9.08 -20.87 15.59
C ILE A 238 -8.28 -21.46 14.42
N ASN A 239 -8.75 -22.55 13.80
CA ASN A 239 -8.16 -23.16 12.59
C ASN A 239 -8.61 -22.49 11.27
N THR A 240 -9.32 -21.37 11.33
CA THR A 240 -9.87 -20.69 10.14
C THR A 240 -8.80 -20.28 9.13
N LYS A 241 -9.18 -20.31 7.84
CA LYS A 241 -8.43 -19.74 6.72
C LYS A 241 -8.99 -18.38 6.28
N SER A 242 -10.18 -18.00 6.76
CA SER A 242 -10.87 -16.77 6.37
C SER A 242 -10.24 -15.56 7.04
N SER A 243 -9.87 -14.56 6.24
CA SER A 243 -9.39 -13.29 6.77
C SER A 243 -10.48 -12.53 7.53
N LEU A 244 -11.75 -12.76 7.22
CA LEU A 244 -12.88 -12.15 7.94
C LEU A 244 -13.06 -12.78 9.32
N ASP A 245 -12.93 -14.12 9.43
CA ASP A 245 -12.93 -14.80 10.72
C ASP A 245 -11.76 -14.34 11.58
N LEU A 246 -10.56 -14.17 11.01
CA LEU A 246 -9.41 -13.65 11.74
C LEU A 246 -9.69 -12.23 12.30
N ARG A 247 -10.46 -11.39 11.60
CA ARG A 247 -10.87 -10.07 12.11
C ARG A 247 -11.87 -10.18 13.26
N ALA A 248 -12.80 -11.13 13.21
CA ALA A 248 -13.73 -11.40 14.31
C ALA A 248 -12.99 -11.93 15.55
N ILE A 249 -12.09 -12.91 15.36
CA ILE A 249 -11.22 -13.44 16.42
C ILE A 249 -10.37 -12.32 17.02
N ASP A 250 -9.78 -11.47 16.18
CA ASP A 250 -8.98 -10.33 16.63
C ASP A 250 -9.76 -9.38 17.53
N ALA A 251 -11.01 -9.04 17.17
CA ALA A 251 -11.86 -8.19 17.99
C ALA A 251 -12.09 -8.80 19.38
N ALA A 252 -12.40 -10.10 19.45
CA ALA A 252 -12.61 -10.80 20.71
C ALA A 252 -11.33 -10.84 21.58
N LEU A 253 -10.18 -11.14 20.99
CA LEU A 253 -8.89 -11.24 21.69
C LEU A 253 -8.39 -9.87 22.16
N LYS A 254 -8.60 -8.80 21.37
CA LYS A 254 -8.12 -7.45 21.66
C LYS A 254 -8.65 -6.92 22.99
N GLU A 255 -9.93 -7.13 23.28
CA GLU A 255 -10.57 -6.66 24.51
C GLU A 255 -10.40 -7.67 25.67
N ASN A 256 -10.01 -8.92 25.37
CA ASN A 256 -9.89 -10.00 26.35
C ASN A 256 -8.46 -10.55 26.50
N LYS A 257 -7.41 -9.74 26.25
CA LYS A 257 -6.00 -10.18 26.22
C LYS A 257 -5.59 -11.06 27.40
N ALA A 258 -5.92 -10.66 28.62
CA ALA A 258 -5.57 -11.40 29.83
C ALA A 258 -6.26 -12.78 29.89
N LYS A 259 -7.54 -12.85 29.49
CA LYS A 259 -8.32 -14.10 29.44
C LYS A 259 -7.92 -14.98 28.26
N ALA A 260 -7.50 -14.40 27.13
CA ALA A 260 -7.09 -15.11 25.92
C ALA A 260 -5.70 -15.76 26.04
N LYS A 261 -4.80 -15.17 26.85
CA LYS A 261 -3.45 -15.69 27.08
C LYS A 261 -3.38 -17.21 27.37
N PRO A 262 -4.12 -17.78 28.35
CA PRO A 262 -4.08 -19.22 28.60
C PRO A 262 -4.54 -20.06 27.40
N PHE A 263 -5.51 -19.58 26.61
CA PHE A 263 -5.93 -20.26 25.38
C PHE A 263 -4.82 -20.30 24.33
N LEU A 264 -4.14 -19.17 24.10
CA LEU A 264 -3.01 -19.08 23.18
C LEU A 264 -1.85 -19.98 23.61
N LEU A 265 -1.51 -19.98 24.90
CA LEU A 265 -0.45 -20.81 25.46
C LEU A 265 -0.76 -22.31 25.36
N LYS A 266 -2.04 -22.70 25.44
CA LYS A 266 -2.47 -24.10 25.24
C LYS A 266 -2.47 -24.47 23.77
N ALA A 267 -3.01 -23.62 22.90
CA ALA A 267 -3.21 -23.94 21.48
C ALA A 267 -1.90 -24.00 20.67
N ILE A 268 -0.79 -23.47 21.19
CA ILE A 268 0.52 -23.57 20.53
C ILE A 268 1.01 -25.02 20.36
N SER A 269 0.55 -25.94 21.22
CA SER A 269 0.92 -27.35 21.17
C SER A 269 0.04 -28.18 20.22
N ASP A 270 -0.93 -27.56 19.56
CA ASP A 270 -1.83 -28.25 18.63
C ASP A 270 -1.05 -28.74 17.39
N ASN A 271 -1.53 -29.80 16.74
CA ASN A 271 -0.92 -30.37 15.54
C ASN A 271 -1.46 -29.76 14.25
N ASP A 272 -2.62 -29.10 14.27
CA ASP A 272 -3.22 -28.46 13.09
C ASP A 272 -2.34 -27.27 12.60
N PRO A 273 -1.87 -27.29 11.34
CA PRO A 273 -1.05 -26.21 10.78
C PRO A 273 -1.70 -24.82 10.81
N HIS A 274 -3.02 -24.72 10.65
CA HIS A 274 -3.74 -23.45 10.67
C HIS A 274 -3.86 -22.92 12.09
N ILE A 275 -4.11 -23.79 13.07
CA ILE A 275 -4.09 -23.41 14.50
C ILE A 275 -2.71 -22.86 14.86
N LYS A 276 -1.63 -23.60 14.57
CA LYS A 276 -0.25 -23.15 14.84
C LYS A 276 0.04 -21.78 14.24
N LYS A 277 -0.29 -21.59 12.95
CA LYS A 277 -0.11 -20.33 12.23
C LYS A 277 -0.87 -19.18 12.91
N ASN A 278 -2.17 -19.35 13.15
CA ASN A 278 -3.04 -18.32 13.70
C ASN A 278 -2.67 -17.99 15.15
N VAL A 279 -2.33 -19.00 15.95
CA VAL A 279 -1.87 -18.84 17.33
C VAL A 279 -0.54 -18.08 17.38
N CYS A 280 0.44 -18.43 16.54
CA CYS A 280 1.69 -17.68 16.43
C CYS A 280 1.45 -16.22 16.06
N TYR A 281 0.56 -15.96 15.09
CA TYR A 281 0.17 -14.61 14.71
C TYR A 281 -0.39 -13.82 15.90
N PHE A 282 -1.35 -14.37 16.64
CA PHE A 282 -1.96 -13.67 17.77
C PHE A 282 -1.02 -13.53 18.97
N ILE A 283 -0.14 -14.51 19.23
CA ILE A 283 0.91 -14.39 20.26
C ILE A 283 1.83 -13.22 19.95
N GLY A 284 2.31 -13.10 18.70
CA GLY A 284 3.15 -11.98 18.26
C GLY A 284 2.42 -10.65 18.36
N LYS A 285 1.22 -10.55 17.76
CA LYS A 285 0.39 -9.34 17.74
C LYS A 285 0.08 -8.80 19.15
N TYR A 286 -0.25 -9.70 20.08
CA TYR A 286 -0.56 -9.34 21.47
C TYR A 286 0.64 -9.37 22.41
N LYS A 287 1.84 -9.61 21.88
CA LYS A 287 3.12 -9.59 22.61
C LYS A 287 3.10 -10.48 23.87
N VAL A 288 2.56 -11.70 23.75
CA VAL A 288 2.43 -12.66 24.86
C VAL A 288 3.81 -13.24 25.19
N LYS A 289 4.58 -12.54 26.03
CA LYS A 289 5.98 -12.88 26.35
C LYS A 289 6.12 -14.22 27.05
N GLU A 290 5.10 -14.63 27.82
CA GLU A 290 5.06 -15.91 28.51
C GLU A 290 5.08 -17.12 27.54
N ALA A 291 4.80 -16.89 26.26
CA ALA A 291 4.90 -17.91 25.22
C ALA A 291 6.34 -18.17 24.74
N GLU A 292 7.34 -17.39 25.17
CA GLU A 292 8.73 -17.46 24.66
C GLU A 292 9.31 -18.88 24.73
N ASP A 293 9.20 -19.54 25.87
CA ASP A 293 9.73 -20.90 26.07
C ASP A 293 9.03 -21.92 25.18
N SER A 294 7.69 -21.84 25.11
CA SER A 294 6.88 -22.70 24.25
C SER A 294 7.20 -22.48 22.76
N LEU A 295 7.28 -21.23 22.31
CA LEU A 295 7.64 -20.89 20.93
C LEU A 295 9.01 -21.44 20.55
N ILE A 296 10.02 -21.30 21.42
CA ILE A 296 11.36 -21.84 21.18
C ILE A 296 11.36 -23.36 21.14
N LYS A 297 10.64 -24.01 22.07
CA LYS A 297 10.48 -25.47 22.10
C LYS A 297 9.84 -25.98 20.81
N TYR A 298 8.69 -25.44 20.42
CA TYR A 298 7.96 -25.89 19.24
C TYR A 298 8.66 -25.51 17.92
N LEU A 299 9.35 -24.36 17.86
CA LEU A 299 10.23 -24.01 16.74
C LEU A 299 11.31 -25.09 16.50
N GLY A 300 11.87 -25.67 17.57
CA GLY A 300 12.87 -26.74 17.47
C GLY A 300 12.29 -28.10 17.08
N MET A 301 10.99 -28.33 17.31
CA MET A 301 10.30 -29.58 17.02
C MET A 301 9.53 -29.56 15.68
N GLU A 302 9.35 -28.38 15.08
CA GLU A 302 8.52 -28.21 13.90
C GLU A 302 9.16 -28.85 12.66
N LYS A 303 8.48 -29.85 12.11
CA LYS A 303 8.90 -30.58 10.91
C LYS A 303 8.38 -29.91 9.63
N ASN A 304 7.26 -29.19 9.71
CA ASN A 304 6.71 -28.48 8.57
C ASN A 304 7.49 -27.17 8.36
N GLU A 305 8.41 -27.19 7.39
CA GLU A 305 9.26 -26.03 7.10
C GLU A 305 8.47 -24.75 6.77
N ASN A 306 7.24 -24.86 6.24
CA ASN A 306 6.39 -23.69 5.97
C ASN A 306 5.87 -23.02 7.25
N LEU A 307 5.83 -23.73 8.38
CA LEU A 307 5.34 -23.22 9.67
C LEU A 307 6.43 -22.55 10.49
N VAL A 308 7.70 -22.94 10.29
CA VAL A 308 8.88 -22.41 11.02
C VAL A 308 8.89 -20.89 11.05
N ARG A 309 8.59 -20.23 9.93
CA ARG A 309 8.56 -18.76 9.83
C ARG A 309 7.57 -18.09 10.79
N TYR A 310 6.43 -18.72 11.10
CA TYR A 310 5.43 -18.12 11.98
C TYR A 310 5.91 -18.08 13.44
N TYR A 311 6.60 -19.13 13.91
CA TYR A 311 7.24 -19.13 15.23
C TYR A 311 8.33 -18.06 15.30
N ILE A 312 9.14 -17.91 14.25
CA ILE A 312 10.20 -16.89 14.18
C ILE A 312 9.61 -15.48 14.21
N TYR A 313 8.55 -15.20 13.44
CA TYR A 313 7.87 -13.91 13.48
C TYR A 313 7.29 -13.63 14.88
N ALA A 314 6.60 -14.60 15.48
CA ALA A 314 6.07 -14.46 16.83
C ALA A 314 7.19 -14.16 17.86
N LEU A 315 8.32 -14.86 17.80
CA LEU A 315 9.50 -14.61 18.64
C LEU A 315 10.08 -13.20 18.44
N GLY A 316 10.10 -12.72 17.19
CA GLY A 316 10.49 -11.36 16.87
C GLY A 316 9.56 -10.32 17.52
N ASP A 317 8.26 -10.50 17.34
CA ASP A 317 7.23 -9.56 17.82
C ASP A 317 7.14 -9.50 19.35
N ILE A 318 7.35 -10.62 20.06
CA ILE A 318 7.43 -10.63 21.53
C ILE A 318 8.77 -10.08 22.06
N LYS A 319 9.73 -9.77 21.17
CA LYS A 319 11.10 -9.36 21.48
C LYS A 319 11.85 -10.39 22.33
N THR A 320 11.99 -11.60 21.80
CA THR A 320 12.68 -12.70 22.47
C THR A 320 14.11 -12.31 22.92
N LYS A 321 14.51 -12.76 24.11
CA LYS A 321 15.89 -12.67 24.60
C LYS A 321 16.77 -13.81 24.06
N LYS A 322 16.16 -14.84 23.48
CA LYS A 322 16.84 -16.06 23.00
C LYS A 322 17.34 -15.90 21.55
N VAL A 323 17.95 -14.74 21.24
CA VAL A 323 18.37 -14.36 19.89
C VAL A 323 19.37 -15.34 19.26
N LYS A 324 20.20 -16.00 20.06
CA LYS A 324 21.13 -17.05 19.58
C LYS A 324 20.40 -18.19 18.85
N LYS A 325 19.20 -18.55 19.31
CA LYS A 325 18.39 -19.58 18.65
C LYS A 325 17.82 -19.09 17.33
N LEU A 326 17.47 -17.81 17.21
CA LEU A 326 17.03 -17.23 15.93
C LEU A 326 18.20 -17.15 14.94
N ILE A 327 19.40 -16.75 15.39
CA ILE A 327 20.60 -16.64 14.53
C ILE A 327 20.88 -17.94 13.76
N SER A 328 20.64 -19.13 14.34
CA SER A 328 20.86 -20.39 13.61
C SER A 328 19.98 -20.55 12.37
N TYR A 329 18.85 -19.85 12.27
CA TYR A 329 17.94 -19.90 11.11
C TYR A 329 18.34 -18.94 9.98
N LEU A 330 19.36 -18.09 10.17
CA LEU A 330 19.94 -17.29 9.07
C LEU A 330 20.58 -18.17 7.98
N SER A 331 20.98 -19.39 8.34
CA SER A 331 21.55 -20.39 7.43
C SER A 331 20.54 -21.43 6.94
N SER A 332 19.23 -21.19 7.13
CA SER A 332 18.19 -22.11 6.63
C SER A 332 18.28 -22.28 5.10
N ASN A 333 18.05 -23.50 4.63
CA ASN A 333 17.86 -23.85 3.21
C ASN A 333 16.73 -23.03 2.55
N ARG A 334 15.73 -22.63 3.34
CA ARG A 334 14.56 -21.90 2.88
C ARG A 334 14.76 -20.40 2.95
N GLU A 335 14.52 -19.74 1.82
CA GLU A 335 14.62 -18.28 1.72
C GLU A 335 13.62 -17.55 2.61
N ASP A 336 12.36 -17.99 2.65
CA ASP A 336 11.32 -17.37 3.48
C ASP A 336 11.61 -17.48 4.98
N THR A 337 12.19 -18.58 5.43
CA THR A 337 12.68 -18.75 6.82
C THR A 337 13.83 -17.79 7.13
N ARG A 338 14.79 -17.62 6.21
CA ARG A 338 15.87 -16.64 6.37
C ARG A 338 15.33 -15.22 6.44
N ILE A 339 14.41 -14.84 5.54
CA ILE A 339 13.74 -13.54 5.54
C ILE A 339 13.02 -13.29 6.87
N ALA A 340 12.25 -14.28 7.35
CA ALA A 340 11.56 -14.19 8.62
C ALA A 340 12.53 -13.99 9.78
N THR A 341 13.66 -14.71 9.77
CA THR A 341 14.72 -14.58 10.78
C THR A 341 15.33 -13.18 10.78
N ILE A 342 15.71 -12.67 9.61
CA ILE A 342 16.31 -11.33 9.47
C ILE A 342 15.36 -10.25 9.97
N LYS A 343 14.07 -10.34 9.60
CA LYS A 343 13.04 -9.42 10.08
C LYS A 343 12.86 -9.52 11.59
N ALA A 344 12.73 -10.74 12.13
CA ALA A 344 12.57 -10.97 13.55
C ALA A 344 13.73 -10.41 14.37
N LEU A 345 14.99 -10.64 13.96
CA LEU A 345 16.16 -10.07 14.63
C LEU A 345 16.15 -8.54 14.64
N GLY A 346 15.76 -7.91 13.52
CA GLY A 346 15.57 -6.46 13.46
C GLY A 346 14.45 -5.95 14.36
N THR A 347 13.34 -6.67 14.46
CA THR A 347 12.22 -6.34 15.36
C THR A 347 12.59 -6.50 16.84
N VAL A 348 13.40 -7.51 17.19
CA VAL A 348 13.92 -7.70 18.55
C VAL A 348 14.75 -6.47 18.97
N GLY A 349 15.60 -5.98 18.07
CA GLY A 349 16.44 -4.80 18.31
C GLY A 349 17.65 -5.07 19.21
N ASP A 350 18.03 -6.33 19.42
CA ASP A 350 19.25 -6.70 20.15
C ASP A 350 20.48 -6.50 19.25
N THR A 351 21.27 -5.46 19.55
CA THR A 351 22.44 -5.05 18.76
C THR A 351 23.52 -6.12 18.68
N SER A 352 23.54 -7.10 19.59
CA SER A 352 24.45 -8.25 19.53
C SER A 352 24.22 -9.14 18.30
N THR A 353 23.07 -9.00 17.63
CA THR A 353 22.71 -9.76 16.42
C THR A 353 23.26 -9.12 15.13
N ILE A 354 23.65 -7.84 15.16
CA ILE A 354 24.11 -7.09 13.99
C ILE A 354 25.29 -7.78 13.29
N PRO A 355 26.34 -8.30 13.97
CA PRO A 355 27.41 -9.04 13.30
C PRO A 355 26.93 -10.22 12.48
N ALA A 356 25.92 -10.97 12.96
CA ALA A 356 25.36 -12.11 12.24
C ALA A 356 24.57 -11.65 11.00
N LEU A 357 23.81 -10.55 11.11
CA LEU A 357 23.12 -9.93 9.98
C LEU A 357 24.10 -9.42 8.92
N ILE A 358 25.19 -8.76 9.33
CA ILE A 358 26.23 -8.28 8.42
C ILE A 358 26.89 -9.44 7.67
N ASN A 359 27.25 -10.52 8.37
CA ASN A 359 27.83 -11.70 7.70
C ASN A 359 26.87 -12.29 6.65
N ALA A 360 25.56 -12.25 6.91
CA ALA A 360 24.54 -12.72 5.97
C ALA A 360 24.39 -11.84 4.71
N LEU A 361 25.00 -10.63 4.65
CA LEU A 361 25.06 -9.81 3.43
C LEU A 361 25.81 -10.50 2.29
N GLY A 362 26.67 -11.49 2.59
CA GLY A 362 27.34 -12.33 1.60
C GLY A 362 26.41 -13.29 0.84
N SER A 363 25.11 -13.34 1.19
CA SER A 363 24.13 -14.16 0.46
C SER A 363 24.06 -13.77 -1.02
N PRO A 364 24.00 -14.75 -1.96
CA PRO A 364 23.83 -14.46 -3.38
C PRO A 364 22.44 -13.89 -3.71
N LEU A 365 21.45 -14.07 -2.82
CA LEU A 365 20.07 -13.66 -3.06
C LEU A 365 19.84 -12.17 -2.76
N PRO A 366 19.39 -11.36 -3.75
CA PRO A 366 19.10 -9.93 -3.54
C PRO A 366 18.01 -9.65 -2.50
N THR A 367 17.01 -10.53 -2.40
CA THR A 367 15.92 -10.48 -1.42
C THR A 367 16.44 -10.56 0.02
N ILE A 368 17.44 -11.41 0.26
CA ILE A 368 18.11 -11.52 1.56
C ILE A 368 18.88 -10.25 1.88
N ARG A 369 19.71 -9.77 0.94
CA ARG A 369 20.52 -8.54 1.15
C ARG A 369 19.65 -7.31 1.40
N SER A 370 18.57 -7.13 0.65
CA SER A 370 17.62 -6.02 0.84
C SER A 370 16.81 -6.13 2.14
N THR A 371 16.52 -7.35 2.61
CA THR A 371 15.88 -7.54 3.93
C THR A 371 16.86 -7.21 5.06
N ILE A 372 18.14 -7.56 4.91
CA ILE A 372 19.19 -7.19 5.86
C ILE A 372 19.39 -5.68 5.90
N ASP A 373 19.39 -5.00 4.73
CA ASP A 373 19.44 -3.54 4.65
C ASP A 373 18.36 -2.90 5.54
N LYS A 374 17.10 -3.28 5.34
CA LYS A 374 15.98 -2.79 6.15
C LYS A 374 16.12 -3.16 7.63
N SER A 375 16.60 -4.36 7.93
CA SER A 375 16.79 -4.82 9.31
C SER A 375 17.88 -4.01 10.03
N ILE A 376 19.03 -3.78 9.40
CA ILE A 376 20.12 -2.95 9.95
C ILE A 376 19.65 -1.50 10.16
N GLN A 377 18.87 -0.95 9.22
CA GLN A 377 18.28 0.40 9.38
C GLN A 377 17.36 0.50 10.61
N ASN A 378 16.63 -0.56 10.97
CA ASN A 378 15.76 -0.56 12.15
C ASN A 378 16.53 -0.44 13.49
N PHE A 379 17.81 -0.83 13.53
CA PHE A 379 18.68 -0.57 14.69
C PHE A 379 19.09 0.91 14.79
N GLY A 380 18.88 1.71 13.74
CA GLY A 380 19.17 3.14 13.75
C GLY A 380 20.63 3.45 14.06
N LEU A 381 20.86 4.46 14.91
CA LEU A 381 22.20 4.95 15.25
C LEU A 381 23.04 3.88 15.97
N ASP A 382 22.41 2.92 16.64
CA ASP A 382 23.09 1.83 17.35
C ASP A 382 23.83 0.87 16.41
N ALA A 383 23.54 0.90 15.10
CA ALA A 383 24.27 0.13 14.11
C ALA A 383 25.63 0.74 13.73
N ILE A 384 25.86 2.04 13.97
CA ILE A 384 27.05 2.76 13.50
C ILE A 384 28.36 2.16 14.02
N PRO A 385 28.51 1.76 15.30
CA PRO A 385 29.72 1.09 15.79
C PRO A 385 30.05 -0.20 15.02
N TYR A 386 29.02 -0.94 14.59
CA TYR A 386 29.18 -2.15 13.81
C TYR A 386 29.49 -1.84 12.35
N ILE A 387 28.84 -0.84 11.76
CA ILE A 387 29.18 -0.36 10.41
C ILE A 387 30.66 0.03 10.36
N LYS A 388 31.13 0.84 11.32
CA LYS A 388 32.55 1.24 11.45
C LYS A 388 33.50 0.02 11.45
N LYS A 389 33.10 -1.06 12.14
CA LYS A 389 33.92 -2.27 12.26
C LYS A 389 33.95 -3.10 10.98
N TYR A 390 32.85 -3.18 10.23
CA TYR A 390 32.69 -4.16 9.15
C TYR A 390 32.65 -3.61 7.72
N TRP A 391 32.50 -2.29 7.53
CA TRP A 391 32.30 -1.71 6.19
C TRP A 391 33.43 -2.00 5.20
N LYS A 392 34.67 -2.23 5.68
CA LYS A 392 35.80 -2.59 4.81
C LYS A 392 35.64 -3.96 4.15
N ASN A 393 34.98 -4.89 4.84
CA ASN A 393 34.67 -6.22 4.29
C ASN A 393 33.34 -6.21 3.52
N TYR A 394 32.44 -5.28 3.87
CA TYR A 394 31.14 -5.11 3.27
C TYR A 394 30.89 -3.63 2.90
N PRO A 395 31.46 -3.12 1.80
CA PRO A 395 31.36 -1.71 1.43
C PRO A 395 29.93 -1.18 1.30
N TYR A 396 28.96 -2.07 1.00
CA TYR A 396 27.54 -1.76 0.97
C TYR A 396 27.02 -1.14 2.29
N LEU A 397 27.65 -1.44 3.44
CA LEU A 397 27.29 -0.84 4.73
C LEU A 397 27.44 0.68 4.76
N LEU A 398 28.27 1.27 3.90
CA LEU A 398 28.38 2.74 3.77
C LEU A 398 27.06 3.34 3.28
N TYR A 399 26.44 2.74 2.27
CA TYR A 399 25.14 3.20 1.76
C TYR A 399 24.04 3.07 2.82
N ILE A 400 24.03 1.96 3.58
CA ILE A 400 23.10 1.76 4.70
C ILE A 400 23.33 2.83 5.78
N GLY A 401 24.59 3.12 6.12
CA GLY A 401 24.96 4.14 7.08
C GLY A 401 24.45 5.53 6.69
N GLY A 402 24.52 5.88 5.40
CA GLY A 402 23.92 7.10 4.84
C GLY A 402 22.42 7.18 5.08
N LYS A 403 21.66 6.12 4.80
CA LYS A 403 20.22 6.04 5.08
C LYS A 403 19.92 6.20 6.58
N ILE A 404 20.71 5.59 7.44
CA ILE A 404 20.50 5.62 8.90
C ILE A 404 20.57 7.05 9.45
N VAL A 405 21.48 7.87 8.91
CA VAL A 405 21.72 9.24 9.38
C VAL A 405 20.96 10.32 8.61
N LYS A 406 20.15 9.91 7.63
CA LYS A 406 19.35 10.82 6.81
C LYS A 406 18.56 11.81 7.66
N ASN A 407 18.80 13.10 7.44
CA ASN A 407 18.15 14.22 8.14
C ASN A 407 18.25 14.12 9.69
N LYS A 408 19.36 13.57 10.22
CA LYS A 408 19.65 13.50 11.66
C LYS A 408 20.92 14.28 11.98
N GLU A 409 21.07 14.63 13.26
CA GLU A 409 22.25 15.31 13.79
C GLU A 409 22.77 14.60 15.05
N GLY A 410 23.98 14.97 15.48
CA GLY A 410 24.60 14.50 16.73
C GLY A 410 25.84 13.64 16.52
N GLU A 411 26.51 13.31 17.63
CA GLU A 411 27.85 12.69 17.63
C GLU A 411 27.91 11.37 16.83
N ALA A 412 26.86 10.56 16.88
CA ALA A 412 26.79 9.33 16.10
C ALA A 412 26.71 9.61 14.59
N VAL A 413 25.96 10.64 14.20
CA VAL A 413 25.87 11.09 12.81
C VAL A 413 27.23 11.59 12.34
N ASP A 414 27.92 12.42 13.13
CA ASP A 414 29.26 12.91 12.80
C ASP A 414 30.26 11.77 12.58
N LYS A 415 30.21 10.75 13.46
CA LYS A 415 31.00 9.52 13.31
C LYS A 415 30.69 8.80 12.00
N MET A 416 29.42 8.68 11.63
CA MET A 416 29.03 8.03 10.38
C MET A 416 29.44 8.85 9.15
N MET A 417 29.27 10.17 9.18
CA MET A 417 29.71 11.08 8.12
C MET A 417 31.22 10.98 7.92
N SER A 418 32.00 10.94 9.01
CA SER A 418 33.44 10.70 8.96
C SER A 418 33.80 9.37 8.27
N ILE A 419 33.05 8.30 8.54
CA ILE A 419 33.23 6.99 7.86
C ILE A 419 32.91 7.08 6.37
N LEU A 420 31.85 7.80 5.99
CA LEU A 420 31.50 8.02 4.58
C LEU A 420 32.59 8.81 3.84
N PHE A 421 33.10 9.88 4.44
CA PHE A 421 34.20 10.65 3.86
C PHE A 421 35.50 9.83 3.74
N ASP A 422 35.80 8.95 4.70
CA ASP A 422 36.92 8.01 4.58
C ASP A 422 36.74 7.04 3.42
N GLY A 423 35.52 6.55 3.19
CA GLY A 423 35.19 5.65 2.07
C GLY A 423 35.47 6.25 0.68
N ILE A 424 35.28 7.56 0.50
CA ILE A 424 35.60 8.26 -0.76
C ILE A 424 37.10 8.34 -1.01
N LYS A 425 37.91 8.49 0.04
CA LYS A 425 39.37 8.70 -0.09
C LYS A 425 40.14 7.44 -0.46
N ARG A 426 39.48 6.29 -0.61
CA ARG A 426 40.13 4.98 -0.81
C ARG A 426 40.17 4.54 -2.26
N ASN A 427 41.12 3.66 -2.56
CA ASN A 427 41.41 3.22 -3.93
C ASN A 427 40.35 2.26 -4.51
N SER A 428 39.54 1.60 -3.68
CA SER A 428 38.50 0.68 -4.15
C SER A 428 37.32 1.42 -4.77
N GLU A 429 37.02 1.16 -6.04
CA GLU A 429 35.87 1.71 -6.75
C GLU A 429 34.54 1.40 -6.03
N MET A 430 34.42 0.19 -5.49
CA MET A 430 33.22 -0.24 -4.76
C MET A 430 33.04 0.54 -3.45
N GLU A 431 34.13 0.81 -2.72
CA GLU A 431 34.09 1.63 -1.50
C GLU A 431 33.67 3.07 -1.83
N ARG A 432 34.31 3.69 -2.83
CA ARG A 432 33.98 5.06 -3.26
C ARG A 432 32.54 5.18 -3.73
N ARG A 433 32.05 4.18 -4.48
CA ARG A 433 30.67 4.17 -4.98
C ARG A 433 29.65 4.15 -3.84
N TYR A 434 29.77 3.22 -2.90
CA TYR A 434 28.81 3.15 -1.79
C TYR A 434 28.95 4.30 -0.80
N ALA A 435 30.17 4.84 -0.62
CA ALA A 435 30.39 6.06 0.14
C ALA A 435 29.66 7.25 -0.49
N THR A 436 29.79 7.42 -1.81
CA THR A 436 29.12 8.48 -2.58
C THR A 436 27.60 8.35 -2.47
N MET A 437 27.07 7.14 -2.70
CA MET A 437 25.64 6.87 -2.53
C MET A 437 25.16 7.16 -1.09
N GLY A 438 25.97 6.79 -0.10
CA GLY A 438 25.66 7.05 1.32
C GLY A 438 25.63 8.54 1.66
N LEU A 439 26.57 9.33 1.14
CA LEU A 439 26.58 10.78 1.33
C LEU A 439 25.37 11.45 0.68
N VAL A 440 25.08 11.11 -0.58
CA VAL A 440 23.88 11.61 -1.29
C VAL A 440 22.61 11.33 -0.50
N GLU A 441 22.47 10.11 0.04
CA GLU A 441 21.29 9.71 0.79
C GLU A 441 21.21 10.36 2.19
N SER A 442 22.35 10.65 2.82
CA SER A 442 22.42 11.26 4.15
C SER A 442 21.83 12.67 4.20
N ASN A 443 21.90 13.40 3.10
CA ASN A 443 21.47 14.80 3.00
C ASN A 443 22.03 15.70 4.13
N GLY A 444 23.24 15.41 4.61
CA GLY A 444 23.89 16.16 5.69
C GLY A 444 24.45 17.51 5.23
N THR A 445 24.61 18.43 6.19
CA THR A 445 25.27 19.73 5.97
C THR A 445 26.70 19.55 5.44
N GLY A 446 27.09 20.30 4.40
CA GLY A 446 28.44 20.22 3.83
C GLY A 446 28.63 19.12 2.79
N VAL A 447 27.68 18.19 2.62
CA VAL A 447 27.78 17.10 1.65
C VAL A 447 27.87 17.63 0.23
N LYS A 448 26.97 18.53 -0.16
CA LYS A 448 26.94 19.10 -1.50
C LYS A 448 28.26 19.79 -1.85
N GLN A 449 28.74 20.67 -0.97
CA GLN A 449 30.02 21.37 -1.17
C GLN A 449 31.18 20.38 -1.32
N TYR A 450 31.23 19.32 -0.50
CA TYR A 450 32.27 18.31 -0.62
C TYR A 450 32.20 17.54 -1.94
N LEU A 451 31.01 17.11 -2.36
CA LEU A 451 30.83 16.35 -3.60
C LEU A 451 31.18 17.16 -4.85
N GLU A 452 30.98 18.48 -4.83
CA GLU A 452 31.43 19.40 -5.90
C GLU A 452 32.97 19.41 -6.04
N THR A 453 33.73 19.24 -4.96
CA THR A 453 35.20 19.23 -5.03
C THR A 453 35.78 17.97 -5.69
N ILE A 454 35.04 16.85 -5.69
CA ILE A 454 35.54 15.56 -6.18
C ILE A 454 35.03 15.19 -7.57
N VAL A 455 33.91 15.77 -8.03
CA VAL A 455 33.26 15.39 -9.30
C VAL A 455 34.20 15.51 -10.50
N GLY A 456 35.05 16.54 -10.53
CA GLY A 456 36.02 16.76 -11.61
C GLY A 456 37.20 15.77 -11.61
N GLY A 457 37.51 15.16 -10.47
CA GLY A 457 38.63 14.23 -10.31
C GLY A 457 38.24 12.75 -10.36
N GLU A 458 36.94 12.42 -10.27
CA GLU A 458 36.48 11.03 -10.25
C GLU A 458 36.56 10.41 -11.66
N LYS A 459 37.19 9.23 -11.72
CA LYS A 459 37.43 8.51 -12.98
C LYS A 459 36.32 7.52 -13.27
N ASP A 460 35.68 6.98 -12.24
CA ASP A 460 34.61 6.00 -12.37
C ASP A 460 33.37 6.65 -13.02
N PRO A 461 32.90 6.13 -14.17
CA PRO A 461 31.76 6.71 -14.90
C PRO A 461 30.45 6.59 -14.12
N MET A 462 30.29 5.55 -13.29
CA MET A 462 29.08 5.35 -12.51
C MET A 462 29.01 6.31 -11.32
N ILE A 463 30.14 6.52 -10.63
CA ILE A 463 30.22 7.52 -9.56
C ILE A 463 29.98 8.92 -10.15
N ARG A 464 30.58 9.25 -11.30
CA ARG A 464 30.31 10.52 -12.00
C ARG A 464 28.84 10.72 -12.35
N SER A 465 28.15 9.67 -12.82
CA SER A 465 26.71 9.74 -13.11
C SER A 465 25.90 10.10 -11.86
N ILE A 466 26.19 9.45 -10.73
CA ILE A 466 25.52 9.70 -9.44
C ILE A 466 25.77 11.16 -9.00
N LEU A 467 27.01 11.63 -9.11
CA LEU A 467 27.39 12.99 -8.72
C LEU A 467 26.69 14.05 -9.60
N LYS A 468 26.65 13.85 -10.92
CA LYS A 468 25.99 14.80 -11.83
C LYS A 468 24.49 14.89 -11.60
N GLU A 469 23.83 13.76 -11.39
CA GLU A 469 22.40 13.71 -11.07
C GLU A 469 22.11 14.47 -9.76
N TYR A 470 22.88 14.22 -8.71
CA TYR A 470 22.70 14.88 -7.41
C TYR A 470 23.03 16.39 -7.44
N LEU A 471 24.05 16.79 -8.20
CA LEU A 471 24.49 18.19 -8.27
C LEU A 471 23.75 19.01 -9.34
N HIS A 472 22.92 18.38 -10.17
CA HIS A 472 22.25 18.99 -11.32
C HIS A 472 23.23 19.58 -12.37
N LEU A 473 24.26 18.81 -12.73
CA LEU A 473 25.36 19.18 -13.65
C LEU A 473 25.29 18.51 -15.03
#